data_AF-A0A1X1XM07-F1
#
_entry.id   AF-A0A1X1XM07-F1
#
_cell.length_a   1.000
_cell.length_b   1.000
_cell.length_c   1.000
_cell.angle_alpha   90.00
_cell.angle_beta   90.00
_cell.angle_gamma   90.00
#
_symmetry.space_group_name_H-M   'P 1'
#
loop_
_entity.id
_entity.type
_entity.pdbx_description
1 polymer ?
#
loop_
_entity_poly.entity_id
_entity_poly.type
_entity_poly.pdbx_seq_one_letter_code
_entity_poly.pdbx_strand_id
1 'polypeptide(L)'
;MAQLIGWLLVVALVVAVLRVMWPFIVVGLVAYVAVKIGKRVVEHHNTVIAARDAARDALCARADRQHAQVLRGNPAGVYGDYPAADLGEFNPTLWVCNQPPARRTYQRTRLNG
;
A
#
# COMPACT_ATOMS: atom_id res chain seq x y z
N MET A 1 -18.06 26.88 -68.87
CA MET A 1 -17.46 25.56 -68.58
C MET A 1 -16.16 25.64 -67.78
N ALA A 2 -15.16 26.43 -68.18
CA ALA A 2 -13.86 26.50 -67.50
C ALA A 2 -13.92 26.98 -66.03
N GLN A 3 -14.80 27.93 -65.70
CA GLN A 3 -14.96 28.41 -64.31
C GLN A 3 -15.51 27.35 -63.34
N LEU A 4 -16.41 26.46 -63.81
CA LEU A 4 -16.97 25.38 -62.99
C LEU A 4 -15.92 24.31 -62.68
N ILE A 5 -15.06 24.00 -63.67
CA ILE A 5 -13.96 23.04 -63.52
C ILE A 5 -12.91 23.60 -62.54
N GLY A 6 -12.60 24.90 -62.63
CA GLY A 6 -11.71 25.57 -61.68
C GLY A 6 -12.23 25.51 -60.24
N TRP A 7 -13.52 25.77 -60.04
CA TRP A 7 -14.14 25.68 -58.71
C TRP A 7 -14.14 24.25 -58.15
N LEU A 8 -14.41 23.25 -58.98
CA LEU A 8 -14.38 21.84 -58.56
C LEU A 8 -12.98 21.41 -58.11
N LEU A 9 -11.92 21.86 -58.80
CA LEU A 9 -10.55 21.58 -58.40
C LEU A 9 -10.18 22.24 -57.07
N VAL A 10 -10.62 23.48 -56.83
CA VAL A 10 -10.42 24.18 -55.56
C VAL A 10 -11.12 23.44 -54.42
N VAL A 11 -12.37 23.03 -54.61
CA VAL A 11 -13.12 22.28 -53.59
C VAL A 11 -12.49 20.92 -53.33
N ALA A 12 -12.07 20.20 -54.38
CA ALA A 12 -11.38 18.92 -54.23
C ALA A 12 -10.06 19.05 -53.46
N LEU A 13 -9.28 20.12 -53.73
CA LEU A 13 -8.05 20.43 -53.00
C LEU A 13 -8.33 20.71 -51.53
N VAL A 14 -9.35 21.53 -51.23
CA VAL A 14 -9.74 21.86 -49.85
C VAL A 14 -10.17 20.61 -49.09
N VAL A 15 -10.97 19.74 -49.71
CA VAL A 15 -11.39 18.46 -49.10
C VAL A 15 -10.21 17.53 -48.88
N ALA A 16 -9.25 17.45 -49.82
CA ALA A 16 -8.06 16.65 -49.67
C ALA A 16 -7.18 17.13 -48.51
N VAL A 17 -6.98 18.45 -48.38
CA VAL A 17 -6.24 19.07 -47.28
C VAL A 17 -6.95 18.82 -45.94
N LEU A 18 -8.26 19.02 -45.87
CA LEU A 18 -9.06 18.72 -44.68
C LEU A 18 -8.95 17.25 -44.28
N ARG A 19 -8.99 16.32 -45.24
CA ARG A 19 -8.86 14.88 -44.98
C ARG A 19 -7.50 14.51 -44.41
N VAL A 20 -6.44 15.22 -44.80
CA VAL A 20 -5.08 15.05 -44.25
C VAL A 20 -4.95 15.70 -42.88
N MET A 21 -5.66 16.81 -42.61
CA MET A 21 -5.56 17.54 -41.35
C MET A 21 -6.38 16.90 -40.21
N TRP A 22 -7.53 16.31 -40.52
CA TRP A 22 -8.39 15.58 -39.59
C TRP A 22 -7.69 14.51 -38.73
N PRO A 23 -6.87 13.60 -39.28
CA PRO A 23 -6.20 12.57 -38.48
C PRO A 23 -5.25 13.17 -37.45
N PHE A 24 -4.60 14.32 -37.71
CA PHE A 24 -3.75 14.97 -36.70
C PHE A 24 -4.56 15.49 -35.50
N ILE A 25 -5.74 16.05 -35.75
CA ILE A 25 -6.66 16.49 -34.68
C ILE A 25 -7.13 15.27 -33.88
N VAL A 26 -7.50 14.18 -34.57
CA VAL A 26 -7.95 12.94 -33.92
C VAL A 26 -6.83 12.32 -33.09
N VAL A 27 -5.60 12.24 -33.61
CA VAL A 27 -4.43 11.73 -32.89
C VAL A 27 -4.16 12.58 -31.65
N GLY A 28 -4.20 13.92 -31.77
CA GLY A 28 -4.03 14.82 -30.64
C GLY A 28 -5.10 14.61 -29.57
N LEU A 29 -6.36 14.45 -29.97
CA LEU A 29 -7.47 14.19 -29.06
C LEU A 29 -7.31 12.83 -28.37
N VAL A 30 -6.96 11.78 -29.12
CA VAL A 30 -6.73 10.43 -28.56
C VAL A 30 -5.57 10.45 -27.57
N ALA A 31 -4.45 11.11 -27.90
CA ALA A 31 -3.32 11.26 -26.99
C ALA A 31 -3.71 12.01 -25.72
N TYR A 32 -4.47 13.10 -25.84
CA TYR A 32 -4.98 13.85 -24.69
C TYR A 32 -5.86 12.99 -23.78
N VAL A 33 -6.80 12.24 -24.37
CA VAL A 33 -7.69 11.34 -23.63
C VAL A 33 -6.88 10.20 -22.98
N ALA A 34 -5.92 9.61 -23.69
CA ALA A 34 -5.05 8.57 -23.15
C ALA A 34 -4.23 9.05 -21.94
N VAL A 35 -3.65 10.26 -22.01
CA VAL A 35 -2.93 10.86 -20.88
C VAL A 35 -3.85 11.11 -19.70
N LYS A 36 -5.07 11.62 -19.95
CA LYS A 36 -6.04 11.90 -18.89
C LYS A 36 -6.51 10.63 -18.19
N ILE A 37 -6.76 9.56 -18.95
CA ILE A 37 -7.13 8.25 -18.39
C ILE A 37 -5.94 7.64 -17.65
N GLY A 38 -4.75 7.67 -18.25
CA GLY A 38 -3.52 7.15 -17.64
C GLY A 38 -3.23 7.77 -16.28
N LYS A 39 -3.36 9.10 -16.15
CA LYS A 39 -3.20 9.79 -14.85
C LYS A 39 -4.17 9.28 -13.79
N ARG A 40 -5.46 9.14 -14.12
CA ARG A 40 -6.46 8.63 -13.18
C ARG A 40 -6.21 7.20 -12.75
N VAL A 41 -5.78 6.35 -13.69
CA VAL A 41 -5.45 4.95 -13.41
C VAL A 41 -4.25 4.87 -12.48
N VAL A 42 -3.19 5.66 -12.74
CA VAL A 42 -2.01 5.72 -11.88
C VAL A 42 -2.34 6.23 -10.49
N GLU A 43 -3.15 7.29 -10.35
CA GLU A 43 -3.61 7.78 -9.04
C GLU A 43 -4.35 6.69 -8.27
N HIS A 44 -5.24 5.95 -8.92
CA HIS A 44 -5.97 4.86 -8.27
C HIS A 44 -5.04 3.72 -7.83
N HIS A 45 -4.11 3.29 -8.69
CA HIS A 45 -3.14 2.26 -8.33
C HIS A 45 -2.19 2.70 -7.20
N ASN A 46 -1.76 3.96 -7.20
CA ASN A 46 -0.91 4.50 -6.14
C ASN A 46 -1.62 4.47 -4.78
N THR A 47 -2.92 4.74 -4.71
CA THR A 47 -3.66 4.63 -3.43
C THR A 47 -3.69 3.19 -2.89
N VAL A 48 -3.82 2.20 -3.78
CA VAL A 48 -3.84 0.77 -3.39
C VAL A 48 -2.45 0.30 -2.97
N ILE A 49 -1.40 0.74 -3.66
CA ILE A 49 -0.01 0.40 -3.32
C ILE A 49 0.38 1.07 -2.01
N ALA A 50 0.07 2.36 -1.83
CA ALA A 50 0.35 3.09 -0.59
C ALA A 50 -0.30 2.44 0.64
N ALA A 51 -1.52 1.90 0.51
CA ALA A 51 -2.16 1.16 1.59
C ALA A 51 -1.41 -0.13 1.96
N ARG A 52 -0.84 -0.83 0.98
CA ARG A 52 -0.03 -2.04 1.21
C ARG A 52 1.33 -1.71 1.81
N ASP A 53 1.95 -0.62 1.37
CA ASP A 53 3.25 -0.20 1.89
C ASP A 53 3.13 0.31 3.32
N ALA A 54 2.07 1.04 3.67
CA ALA A 54 1.80 1.45 5.05
C ALA A 54 1.69 0.25 6.01
N ALA A 55 1.09 -0.87 5.58
CA ALA A 55 1.01 -2.08 6.38
C ALA A 55 2.38 -2.76 6.58
N ARG A 56 3.24 -2.73 5.56
CA ARG A 56 4.61 -3.24 5.62
C ARG A 56 5.48 -2.38 6.52
N ASP A 57 5.40 -1.06 6.39
CA ASP A 57 6.13 -0.12 7.24
C ASP A 57 5.75 -0.29 8.71
N ALA A 58 4.46 -0.49 9.00
CA ALA A 58 4.00 -0.79 10.35
C ALA A 58 4.55 -2.12 10.90
N LEU A 59 4.73 -3.13 10.04
CA LEU A 59 5.37 -4.40 10.41
C LEU A 59 6.86 -4.22 10.69
N CYS A 60 7.59 -3.53 9.81
CA CYS A 60 9.01 -3.22 9.99
C CYS A 60 9.23 -2.42 11.29
N ALA A 61 8.44 -1.37 11.54
CA ALA A 61 8.53 -0.58 12.75
C ALA A 61 8.21 -1.37 14.04
N ARG A 62 7.38 -2.42 13.95
CA ARG A 62 7.19 -3.36 15.07
C ARG A 62 8.39 -4.27 15.25
N ALA A 63 8.90 -4.85 14.16
CA ALA A 63 10.06 -5.72 14.18
C ALA A 63 11.30 -5.00 14.73
N ASP A 64 11.54 -3.75 14.32
CA ASP A 64 12.68 -2.95 14.80
C ASP A 64 12.59 -2.68 16.31
N ARG A 65 11.38 -2.38 16.82
CA ARG A 65 11.16 -2.20 18.26
C ARG A 65 11.40 -3.49 19.04
N GLN A 66 10.93 -4.62 18.53
CA GLN A 66 11.15 -5.93 19.14
C GLN A 66 12.62 -6.32 19.10
N HIS A 67 13.29 -6.13 17.97
CA HIS A 67 14.72 -6.38 17.81
C HIS A 67 15.56 -5.55 18.77
N ALA A 68 15.25 -4.25 18.92
CA ALA A 68 15.90 -3.38 19.90
C ALA A 68 15.69 -3.84 21.35
N GLN A 69 14.55 -4.45 21.67
CA GLN A 69 14.28 -5.03 22.99
C GLN A 69 15.09 -6.32 23.23
N VAL A 70 15.22 -7.18 22.22
CA VAL A 70 16.07 -8.39 22.28
C VAL A 70 17.52 -8.01 22.54
N LEU A 71 18.05 -7.02 21.81
CA LEU A 71 19.43 -6.56 22.00
C LEU A 71 19.70 -5.98 23.39
N ARG A 72 18.65 -5.49 24.08
CA ARG A 72 18.73 -5.01 25.47
C ARG A 72 18.54 -6.13 26.51
N GLY A 73 18.43 -7.39 26.08
CA GLY A 73 18.21 -8.54 26.96
C GLY A 73 16.80 -8.60 27.55
N ASN A 74 15.83 -7.86 26.99
CA ASN A 74 14.45 -7.90 27.45
C ASN A 74 13.71 -9.08 26.79
N PRO A 75 13.17 -10.05 27.55
CA PRO A 75 12.45 -11.20 27.00
C PRO A 75 11.20 -10.80 26.20
N ALA A 76 10.63 -9.61 26.44
CA ALA A 76 9.53 -9.07 25.65
C ALA A 76 9.89 -8.85 24.16
N GLY A 77 11.18 -8.72 23.82
CA GLY A 77 11.61 -8.60 22.42
C GLY A 77 11.52 -9.90 21.62
N VAL A 78 11.59 -11.06 22.30
CA VAL A 78 11.54 -12.39 21.65
C VAL A 78 10.08 -12.84 21.45
N TYR A 79 9.23 -12.55 22.43
CA TYR A 79 7.85 -13.02 22.49
C TYR A 79 6.82 -11.96 22.08
N GLY A 80 7.20 -10.68 22.03
CA GLY A 80 6.30 -9.59 21.67
C GLY A 80 5.08 -9.51 22.60
N ASP A 81 3.89 -9.34 22.01
CA ASP A 81 2.62 -9.31 22.75
C ASP A 81 2.09 -10.71 23.12
N TYR A 82 2.75 -11.79 22.68
CA TYR A 82 2.37 -13.15 22.99
C TYR A 82 3.20 -13.62 24.20
N PRO A 83 2.68 -13.56 25.43
CA PRO A 83 3.46 -14.01 26.58
C PRO A 83 3.91 -15.46 26.36
N ALA A 84 5.16 -15.76 26.74
CA ALA A 84 5.66 -17.12 26.77
C ALA A 84 4.64 -17.99 27.53
N ALA A 85 4.33 -19.18 27.00
CA ALA A 85 3.31 -20.06 27.57
C ALA A 85 3.59 -20.28 29.07
N ASP A 86 2.65 -19.88 29.91
CA ASP A 86 2.70 -20.14 31.35
C ASP A 86 2.34 -21.62 31.54
N LEU A 87 3.37 -22.47 31.58
CA LEU A 87 3.23 -23.92 31.67
C LEU A 87 2.79 -24.40 33.07
N GLY A 88 2.58 -23.49 34.05
CA GLY A 88 2.12 -23.84 35.39
C GLY A 88 2.92 -25.00 36.03
N GLU A 89 2.21 -25.90 36.70
CA GLU A 89 2.74 -27.07 37.43
C GLU A 89 3.36 -28.16 36.52
N PHE A 90 3.21 -28.03 35.19
CA PHE A 90 3.83 -28.90 34.18
C PHE A 90 5.17 -28.36 33.66
N ASN A 91 5.95 -27.70 34.50
CA ASN A 91 7.31 -27.28 34.17
C ASN A 91 8.37 -28.18 34.83
N PRO A 92 8.60 -29.42 34.36
CA PRO A 92 9.88 -30.04 34.59
C PRO A 92 10.88 -29.33 33.68
N THR A 93 11.66 -28.41 34.24
CA THR A 93 12.97 -28.01 33.71
C THR A 93 13.03 -27.13 32.45
N LEU A 94 12.24 -26.04 32.36
CA LEU A 94 12.76 -24.84 31.69
C LEU A 94 13.68 -24.10 32.66
N TRP A 95 14.96 -24.44 32.58
CA TRP A 95 16.09 -23.79 33.25
C TRP A 95 16.16 -22.30 32.88
N VAL A 96 15.30 -21.48 33.45
CA VAL A 96 15.56 -20.05 33.60
C VAL A 96 16.43 -19.92 34.84
N CYS A 97 17.74 -20.10 34.65
CA CYS A 97 18.71 -19.80 35.68
C CYS A 97 18.51 -18.33 36.06
N ASN A 98 18.09 -18.06 37.31
CA ASN A 98 18.20 -16.76 37.98
C ASN A 98 16.95 -15.86 38.13
N GLN A 99 15.72 -16.40 38.19
CA GLN A 99 14.57 -15.60 38.67
C GLN A 99 14.08 -16.06 40.06
N PRO A 100 14.19 -15.22 41.12
CA PRO A 100 13.55 -15.50 42.40
C PRO A 100 12.02 -15.41 42.25
N PRO A 101 11.25 -16.31 42.88
CA PRO A 101 9.80 -16.37 42.71
C PRO A 101 9.13 -15.09 43.21
N ALA A 102 8.40 -14.41 42.31
CA ALA A 102 7.61 -13.24 42.65
C ALA A 102 6.43 -13.66 43.54
N ARG A 103 6.41 -13.20 44.80
CA ARG A 103 5.25 -13.32 45.69
C ARG A 103 4.04 -12.61 45.08
N ARG A 104 3.10 -13.36 44.49
CA ARG A 104 1.76 -12.84 44.16
C ARG A 104 0.85 -12.93 45.38
N THR A 105 0.54 -11.80 45.98
CA THR A 105 -0.53 -11.66 46.97
C THR A 105 -1.86 -11.64 46.22
N TYR A 106 -2.64 -12.72 46.33
CA TYR A 106 -4.00 -12.77 45.77
C TYR A 106 -4.92 -11.83 46.57
N GLN A 107 -5.23 -10.67 46.02
CA GLN A 107 -6.28 -9.80 46.54
C GLN A 107 -7.64 -10.39 46.13
N ARG A 108 -8.29 -11.04 47.09
CA ARG A 108 -9.62 -11.65 46.94
C ARG A 108 -10.66 -10.53 46.85
N THR A 109 -11.07 -10.17 45.64
CA THR A 109 -12.19 -9.24 45.42
C THR A 109 -13.46 -9.90 45.96
N ARG A 110 -13.98 -9.41 47.10
CA ARG A 110 -15.33 -9.76 47.56
C ARG A 110 -16.33 -9.13 46.60
N LEU A 111 -17.04 -9.96 45.85
CA LEU A 111 -18.34 -9.63 45.28
C LEU A 111 -19.35 -9.70 46.43
N ASN A 112 -19.78 -8.55 46.93
CA ASN A 112 -20.95 -8.47 47.81
C ASN A 112 -22.16 -8.15 46.93
N GLY A 113 -23.16 -9.03 46.97
CA GLY A 113 -24.56 -8.68 46.80
C GLY A 113 -25.18 -8.33 48.15
#